data_AF-A0A8T3PRF9-F1
#
_entry.id   AF-A0A8T3PRF9-F1
#
_cell.length_a   1.000
_cell.length_b   1.000
_cell.length_c   1.000
_cell.angle_alpha   90.00
_cell.angle_beta   90.00
_cell.angle_gamma   90.00
#
_symmetry.space_group_name_H-M   'P 1'
#
loop_
_entity.id
_entity.type
_entity.pdbx_description
1 polymer ?
#
loop_
_entity_poly.entity_id
_entity_poly.type
_entity_poly.pdbx_seq_one_letter_code
_entity_poly.pdbx_strand_id
1 'polypeptide(L)' 'MVGDLKGIYGSGTKSNKIDYILLSPALRATVSAVGVERRGVWAPRTFPHLPEIGNAVEAASDHAAVWVDLP' A
#
# COMPACT_ATOMS: atom_id res chain seq x y z
N MET A 1 -2.88 -20.29 4.08
CA MET A 1 -1.99 -19.92 2.96
C MET A 1 -2.19 -18.44 2.69
N VAL A 2 -1.35 -17.58 3.27
CA VAL A 2 -1.37 -16.15 2.92
C VAL A 2 -0.72 -16.08 1.54
N GLY A 3 -1.51 -15.80 0.51
CA GLY A 3 -1.00 -15.64 -0.85
C GLY A 3 -0.03 -14.46 -0.96
N ASP A 4 0.58 -14.26 -2.13
CA ASP A 4 1.45 -13.12 -2.41
C ASP A 4 0.67 -11.80 -2.31
N LEU A 5 0.65 -11.20 -1.11
CA LEU A 5 -0.12 -9.99 -0.76
C LEU A 5 0.53 -8.72 -1.30
N LYS A 6 0.60 -8.62 -2.63
CA LYS A 6 1.19 -7.46 -3.36
C LYS A 6 0.16 -6.41 -3.75
N GLY A 7 -1.12 -6.65 -3.47
CA GLY A 7 -2.17 -5.67 -3.69
C GLY A 7 -2.04 -4.48 -2.75
N ILE A 8 -2.65 -3.38 -3.17
CA ILE A 8 -2.66 -2.09 -2.47
C ILE A 8 -4.10 -1.72 -2.09
N TYR A 9 -5.10 -2.24 -2.81
CA TYR A 9 -6.51 -2.10 -2.48
C TYR A 9 -7.03 -3.21 -1.54
N GLY A 10 -7.82 -2.80 -0.54
CA GLY A 10 -8.55 -3.68 0.38
C GLY A 10 -7.65 -4.71 1.06
N SER A 11 -7.96 -6.00 0.89
CA SER A 11 -7.20 -7.10 1.54
C SER A 11 -5.86 -7.42 0.87
N GLY A 12 -5.47 -6.72 -0.20
CA GLY A 12 -4.13 -6.84 -0.80
C GLY A 12 -3.89 -8.10 -1.64
N THR A 13 -4.93 -8.73 -2.18
CA THR A 13 -4.75 -9.86 -3.12
C THR A 13 -3.97 -9.44 -4.36
N LYS A 14 -3.41 -10.41 -5.09
CA LYS A 14 -2.64 -10.14 -6.32
C LYS A 14 -3.43 -9.33 -7.36
N SER A 15 -4.73 -9.55 -7.48
CA SER A 15 -5.61 -8.79 -8.39
C SER A 15 -5.81 -7.35 -7.97
N ASN A 16 -5.56 -7.02 -6.70
CA ASN A 16 -5.76 -5.69 -6.12
C ASN A 16 -4.52 -4.78 -6.27
N LYS A 17 -3.60 -5.09 -7.20
CA LYS A 17 -2.45 -4.25 -7.51
C LYS A 17 -2.82 -3.29 -8.63
N ILE A 18 -3.45 -2.17 -8.27
CA ILE A 18 -4.02 -1.21 -9.21
C ILE A 18 -3.41 0.20 -9.11
N ASP A 19 -2.60 0.47 -8.09
CA ASP A 19 -1.95 1.76 -7.86
C ASP A 19 -0.46 1.73 -8.21
N TYR A 20 -0.01 2.74 -8.96
CA TYR A 20 1.36 2.81 -9.49
C TYR A 20 1.86 4.25 -9.48
N ILE A 21 3.13 4.43 -9.10
CA ILE A 21 3.90 5.65 -9.40
C ILE A 21 4.82 5.32 -10.57
N LEU A 22 4.56 5.95 -11.72
CA LEU A 22 5.40 5.82 -12.91
C LEU A 22 6.36 7.01 -12.98
N LEU A 23 7.64 6.73 -13.18
CA LEU A 23 8.69 7.74 -13.27
C LEU A 23 9.35 7.68 -14.64
N SER A 24 9.81 8.84 -15.13
CA SER A 24 10.71 8.87 -16.28
C SER A 24 12.02 8.13 -15.95
N PRO A 25 12.76 7.60 -16.94
CA PRO A 25 14.01 6.88 -16.67
C PRO A 25 15.04 7.68 -15.87
N ALA A 26 15.16 8.98 -16.15
CA ALA A 26 16.07 9.87 -15.44
C ALA A 26 15.70 10.01 -13.96
N LEU A 27 14.42 10.19 -13.63
CA LEU A 27 13.96 10.30 -12.25
C LEU A 27 13.96 8.95 -11.52
N ARG A 28 13.68 7.85 -12.24
CA ARG A 28 13.80 6.49 -11.71
C ARG A 28 15.23 6.20 -11.25
N ALA A 29 16.24 6.74 -11.93
CA ALA A 29 17.64 6.55 -11.59
C ALA A 29 18.06 7.27 -10.30
N THR A 30 17.25 8.20 -9.79
CA THR A 30 17.54 8.93 -8.54
C THR A 30 16.77 8.38 -7.33
N VAL A 31 15.92 7.38 -7.51
CA VAL A 31 15.11 6.79 -6.43
C VAL A 31 16.00 6.18 -5.35
N SER A 32 15.83 6.61 -4.10
CA SER A 32 16.55 6.07 -2.95
C SER A 32 15.77 4.95 -2.25
N ALA A 33 14.45 5.05 -2.20
CA ALA A 33 13.57 4.03 -1.63
C ALA A 33 12.18 4.02 -2.27
N VAL A 34 11.49 2.89 -2.15
CA VAL A 34 10.07 2.73 -2.51
C VAL A 34 9.38 1.93 -1.43
N GLY A 35 8.07 2.13 -1.28
CA GLY A 35 7.31 1.33 -0.35
C GLY A 35 5.81 1.48 -0.49
N VAL A 36 5.13 0.80 0.43
CA VAL A 36 3.67 0.86 0.58
C VAL A 36 3.37 0.97 2.07
N GLU A 37 2.71 2.04 2.48
CA GLU A 37 2.23 2.24 3.84
C GLU A 37 0.80 1.71 3.96
N ARG A 38 0.63 0.62 4.71
CA ARG A 38 -0.62 -0.14 4.80
C ARG A 38 -1.38 0.07 6.11
N ARG A 39 -0.77 0.70 7.11
CA ARG A 39 -1.36 0.78 8.46
C ARG A 39 -2.67 1.58 8.48
N GLY A 40 -2.91 2.44 7.50
CA GLY A 40 -4.16 3.19 7.35
C GLY A 40 -5.34 2.40 6.75
N VAL A 41 -5.11 1.20 6.21
CA VAL A 41 -6.15 0.38 5.57
C VAL A 41 -6.74 -0.61 6.57
N TRP A 42 -8.06 -0.74 6.58
CA TRP A 42 -8.72 -1.81 7.33
C TRP A 42 -8.63 -3.15 6.59
N ALA A 43 -7.64 -3.95 6.98
CA ALA A 43 -7.37 -5.26 6.39
C ALA A 43 -7.11 -6.34 7.48
N PRO A 44 -8.08 -6.59 8.38
CA PRO A 44 -7.86 -7.28 9.68
C PRO A 44 -7.40 -8.74 9.56
N ARG A 45 -7.36 -9.30 8.36
CA ARG A 45 -6.93 -10.68 8.08
C ARG A 45 -5.61 -10.76 7.30
N THR A 46 -5.08 -9.64 6.82
CA THR A 46 -3.95 -9.62 5.89
C THR A 46 -2.84 -8.66 6.28
N PHE A 47 -3.14 -7.48 6.84
CA PHE A 47 -2.12 -6.51 7.26
C PHE A 47 -2.43 -5.92 8.64
N PRO A 48 -1.40 -5.61 9.45
CA PRO A 48 -1.57 -4.77 10.63
C PRO A 48 -2.07 -3.38 10.24
N HIS A 49 -3.03 -2.87 11.01
CA HIS A 49 -3.54 -1.50 10.91
C HIS A 49 -3.16 -0.70 12.16
N LEU A 50 -3.36 0.62 12.11
CA LEU A 50 -3.24 1.48 13.27
C LEU A 50 -4.23 1.04 14.38
N PRO A 51 -3.84 1.08 15.67
CA PRO A 51 -4.71 0.67 16.78
C PRO A 51 -6.04 1.42 16.84
N GLU A 52 -6.08 2.64 16.33
CA GLU A 52 -7.25 3.53 16.30
C GLU A 52 -8.30 3.12 15.24
N ILE A 53 -7.91 2.28 14.28
CA ILE A 53 -8.82 1.76 13.25
C ILE A 53 -9.46 0.48 13.78
N GLY A 54 -10.72 0.57 14.22
CA GLY A 54 -11.50 -0.56 14.74
C GLY A 54 -12.47 -1.16 13.72
N ASN A 55 -12.76 -0.47 12.62
CA ASN A 55 -13.59 -0.97 11.53
C ASN A 55 -13.25 -0.33 10.16
N ALA A 56 -13.94 -0.78 9.11
CA ALA A 56 -13.69 -0.35 7.73
C ALA A 56 -13.96 1.14 7.47
N VAL A 57 -14.93 1.74 8.17
CA VAL A 57 -15.31 3.15 7.99
C VAL A 57 -14.28 4.09 8.64
N GLU A 58 -13.55 3.59 9.63
CA GLU A 58 -12.47 4.30 10.31
C GLU A 58 -11.13 4.19 9.55
N ALA A 59 -11.07 3.42 8.47
CA ALA A 59 -9.88 3.37 7.63
C ALA A 59 -9.56 4.76 7.07
N ALA A 60 -8.28 5.11 7.03
CA ALA A 60 -7.84 6.35 6.39
C ALA A 60 -8.12 6.32 4.88
N SER A 61 -8.08 5.13 4.27
CA SER A 61 -8.48 4.84 2.89
C SER A 61 -8.69 3.34 2.72
N ASP A 62 -9.43 2.94 1.68
CA ASP A 62 -9.51 1.57 1.17
C ASP A 62 -8.31 1.18 0.28
N HIS A 63 -7.45 2.14 -0.05
CA HIS A 63 -6.17 1.94 -0.73
C HIS A 63 -5.00 2.26 0.21
N ALA A 64 -3.97 1.42 0.21
CA ALA A 64 -2.71 1.70 0.88
C ALA A 64 -1.92 2.77 0.11
N ALA A 65 -1.15 3.59 0.81
CA ALA A 65 -0.36 4.63 0.15
C ALA A 65 0.88 4.01 -0.51
N VAL A 66 1.03 4.18 -1.81
CA VAL A 66 2.31 3.93 -2.51
C VAL A 66 3.18 5.17 -2.43
N TRP A 67 4.47 4.98 -2.18
CA TRP A 67 5.41 6.11 -2.09
C TRP A 67 6.76 5.78 -2.71
N VAL A 68 7.46 6.84 -3.09
CA VAL A 68 8.83 6.81 -3.60
C VAL A 68 9.61 7.95 -2.98
N ASP A 69 10.79 7.65 -2.46
CA ASP A 69 11.73 8.67 -1.99
C ASP A 69 12.64 9.07 -3.15
N LEU A 70 12.73 10.38 -3.35
CA LEU A 70 13.58 11.04 -4.33
C LEU A 70 14.57 11.95 -3.57
N PRO A 71 15.72 12.31 -4.17
CA PRO A 71 16.68 13.22 -3.56
C PRO A 71 16.15 14.65 -3.40
#